data_AF-A0A945FM21-F1
#
_entry.id   AF-A0A945FM21-F1
#
_cell.length_a   1.000
_cell.length_b   1.000
_cell.length_c   1.000
_cell.angle_alpha   90.00
_cell.angle_beta   90.00
_cell.angle_gamma   90.00
#
_symmetry.space_group_name_H-M   'P 1'
#
loop_
_entity.id
_entity.type
_entity.pdbx_description
1 polymer ?
#
loop_
_entity_poly.entity_id
_entity_poly.type
_entity_poly.pdbx_seq_one_letter_code
_entity_poly.pdbx_strand_id
1 'polypeptide(L)'
;MNKKLLALYLGAFLSCSLAYAQPLQLSNGDTLGVEITYYTDSTITFVHPILGQQTVAKTGISNIAELNLDKITKLPEGEAGKAIIAANVAKKALVPAKQEVDQANKELIVAQNNLKLADESQLDAAELQVKDAATKVEKAEKKLIAAADAVEVADNYIVVASEVSHAEAQVTAAKNDVKAANNQVVVAKAEAKATQKKFEVAEQTMFTTKAAVVMQAGEKVATAKTRAEIASEHFELAEVQLQEAEENVVVAENNVKRAKGKKVNVGFMGTGWFKGWDSSLAIGLSGASGSSINNTFRTAFNTRYEDKKGRWVYRSFYYRDSEDNVTGENQINATLVKDWFFNESKWFAFATGVYDWNQFKDWNHRLQFGGGPGYQFIKTDQWEFSGRTGLTLITEFGKTQYNANGGVIFNPDGSVLKDTVVGLEGSIGADVTWHITAQQHFSISNYFYPSLTHSGEFRNLTNISWIHSLDWFESLALKFGIRNEYDTSDSIPNEFNYNFSVLWGF
;
A
#
# COMPACT_ATOMS: atom_id res chain seq x y z
N MET A 1 14.43 17.87 -5.58
CA MET A 1 15.14 16.59 -5.77
C MET A 1 16.64 16.82 -5.64
N ASN A 2 17.19 16.65 -4.42
CA ASN A 2 18.52 17.15 -4.08
C ASN A 2 19.58 16.04 -4.18
N LYS A 3 20.46 16.16 -5.18
CA LYS A 3 21.59 15.27 -5.44
C LYS A 3 22.76 15.58 -4.49
N LYS A 4 22.76 15.06 -3.25
CA LYS A 4 23.96 15.06 -2.37
C LYS A 4 23.98 13.88 -1.39
N LEU A 5 23.85 12.66 -1.92
CA LEU A 5 24.01 11.43 -1.13
C LEU A 5 24.92 10.47 -1.89
N LEU A 6 26.20 10.86 -2.05
CA LEU A 6 27.27 9.97 -2.48
C LEU A 6 28.63 10.59 -2.15
N ALA A 7 29.10 10.39 -0.93
CA ALA A 7 30.51 10.57 -0.57
C ALA A 7 30.83 9.66 0.62
N LEU A 8 30.73 8.35 0.38
CA LEU A 8 31.27 7.30 1.23
C LEU A 8 32.59 6.85 0.62
N TYR A 9 33.51 6.44 1.48
CA TYR A 9 34.85 5.88 1.22
C TYR A 9 36.00 6.88 1.08
N LEU A 10 36.71 7.12 2.18
CA LEU A 10 38.19 7.08 2.18
C LEU A 10 38.76 7.10 3.60
N GLY A 11 39.61 6.12 3.90
CA GLY A 11 40.61 6.19 4.98
C GLY A 11 40.39 5.30 6.20
N ALA A 12 40.19 3.99 6.02
CA ALA A 12 40.40 3.05 7.13
C ALA A 12 41.92 2.91 7.39
N PHE A 13 42.42 3.51 8.47
CA PHE A 13 43.76 3.21 8.99
C PHE A 13 43.76 1.77 9.52
N LEU A 14 44.55 0.90 8.88
CA LEU A 14 44.93 -0.40 9.43
C LEU A 14 45.84 -0.16 10.66
N SER A 15 45.29 -0.34 11.86
CA SER A 15 46.07 -0.78 13.01
C SER A 15 45.82 -2.27 13.21
N CYS A 16 46.76 -3.08 12.73
CA CYS A 16 46.73 -4.53 12.90
C CYS A 16 47.13 -4.86 14.34
N SER A 17 46.15 -4.97 15.23
CA SER A 17 46.32 -5.67 16.50
C SER A 17 46.22 -7.18 16.23
N LEU A 18 47.24 -7.94 16.60
CA LEU A 18 47.25 -9.41 16.62
C LEU A 18 46.16 -9.92 17.58
N ALA A 19 44.92 -10.01 17.09
CA ALA A 19 43.82 -10.69 17.76
C ALA A 19 43.75 -12.15 17.26
N TYR A 20 43.44 -13.07 18.17
CA TYR A 20 43.35 -14.52 17.93
C TYR A 20 42.43 -14.85 16.74
N ALA A 21 43.00 -15.23 15.59
CA ALA A 21 42.24 -15.76 14.46
C ALA A 21 41.85 -17.22 14.75
N GLN A 22 40.56 -17.52 14.76
CA GLN A 22 40.05 -18.90 14.88
C GLN A 22 39.71 -19.46 13.50
N PRO A 23 39.98 -20.76 13.22
CA PRO A 23 39.65 -21.36 11.94
C PRO A 23 38.13 -21.55 11.81
N LEU A 24 37.53 -20.86 10.85
CA LEU A 24 36.13 -21.04 10.44
C LEU A 24 36.08 -21.94 9.21
N GLN A 25 35.47 -23.12 9.35
CA GLN A 25 35.31 -24.06 8.23
C GLN A 25 33.92 -23.94 7.63
N LEU A 26 33.87 -23.66 6.33
CA LEU A 26 32.63 -23.57 5.57
C LEU A 26 32.23 -24.95 5.05
N SER A 27 30.92 -25.16 4.85
CA SER A 27 30.37 -26.44 4.36
C SER A 27 30.85 -26.81 2.95
N ASN A 28 31.44 -25.87 2.20
CA ASN A 28 32.06 -26.12 0.90
C ASN A 28 33.52 -26.64 1.00
N GLY A 29 34.07 -26.77 2.21
CA GLY A 29 35.44 -27.25 2.47
C GLY A 29 36.48 -26.14 2.68
N ASP A 30 36.12 -24.87 2.46
CA ASP A 30 37.05 -23.75 2.66
C ASP A 30 37.27 -23.49 4.15
N THR A 31 38.51 -23.16 4.53
CA THR A 31 38.88 -22.76 5.90
C THR A 31 39.39 -21.34 5.90
N LEU A 32 38.77 -20.47 6.71
CA LEU A 32 39.13 -19.08 6.84
C LEU A 32 39.66 -18.80 8.25
N GLY A 33 40.85 -18.20 8.36
CA GLY A 33 41.33 -17.65 9.63
C GLY A 33 40.69 -16.29 9.88
N VAL A 34 39.69 -16.23 10.75
CA VAL A 34 38.86 -15.02 10.91
C VAL A 34 38.67 -14.64 12.37
N GLU A 35 38.45 -13.35 12.62
CA GLU A 35 38.02 -12.84 13.91
C GLU A 35 36.50 -12.75 13.91
N ILE A 36 35.84 -13.61 14.68
CA ILE A 36 34.39 -13.56 14.89
C ILE A 36 34.09 -12.37 15.78
N THR A 37 33.19 -11.49 15.33
CA THR A 37 32.85 -10.25 16.04
C THR A 37 31.54 -10.36 16.82
N TYR A 38 30.53 -11.02 16.24
CA TYR A 38 29.24 -11.28 16.86
C TYR A 38 28.52 -12.43 16.16
N TYR A 39 27.48 -12.96 16.80
CA TYR A 39 26.63 -14.01 16.23
C TYR A 39 25.16 -13.80 16.58
N THR A 40 24.25 -14.33 15.78
CA THR A 40 22.81 -14.41 16.08
C THR A 40 22.40 -15.87 16.27
N ASP A 41 21.11 -16.19 16.35
CA ASP A 41 20.67 -17.59 16.36
C ASP A 41 21.00 -18.30 15.03
N SER A 42 20.85 -17.64 13.89
CA SER A 42 21.07 -18.20 12.55
C SER A 42 22.37 -17.84 11.85
N THR A 43 23.09 -16.78 12.25
CA THR A 43 24.29 -16.30 11.52
C THR A 43 25.49 -16.05 12.42
N ILE A 44 26.67 -16.00 11.80
CA ILE A 44 27.93 -15.55 12.38
C ILE A 44 28.50 -14.43 11.51
N THR A 45 28.98 -13.37 12.15
CA THR A 45 29.71 -12.30 11.47
C THR A 45 31.15 -12.26 11.94
N PHE A 46 32.05 -12.10 10.97
CA PHE A 46 33.48 -12.06 11.19
C PHE A 46 34.14 -10.99 10.31
N VAL A 47 35.38 -10.64 10.63
CA VAL A 47 36.19 -9.74 9.80
C VAL A 47 37.27 -10.56 9.10
N HIS A 48 37.30 -10.46 7.77
CA HIS A 48 38.35 -11.02 6.93
C HIS A 48 39.34 -9.92 6.50
N PRO A 49 40.66 -10.16 6.52
CA PRO A 49 41.66 -9.13 6.20
C PRO A 49 41.50 -8.49 4.82
N ILE A 50 41.02 -9.24 3.83
CA ILE A 50 40.87 -8.78 2.43
C ILE A 50 39.43 -8.38 2.11
N LEU A 51 38.45 -9.11 2.65
CA LEU A 51 37.03 -8.97 2.28
C LEU A 51 36.27 -8.05 3.22
N GLY A 52 36.91 -7.59 4.30
CA GLY A 52 36.26 -6.84 5.36
C GLY A 52 35.27 -7.70 6.13
N GLN A 53 34.24 -7.04 6.66
CA GLN A 53 33.21 -7.70 7.48
C GLN A 53 32.29 -8.57 6.61
N GLN A 54 32.13 -9.84 6.99
CA GLN A 54 31.32 -10.82 6.27
C GLN A 54 30.37 -11.53 7.22
N THR A 55 29.15 -11.80 6.76
CA THR A 55 28.12 -12.53 7.51
C THR A 55 27.75 -13.80 6.78
N VAL A 56 27.79 -14.92 7.48
CA VAL A 56 27.46 -16.24 6.93
C VAL A 56 26.40 -16.93 7.79
N ALA A 57 25.56 -17.74 7.15
CA ALA A 57 24.60 -18.58 7.87
C ALA A 57 25.34 -19.70 8.60
N LYS A 58 24.93 -20.01 9.83
CA LYS A 58 25.48 -21.12 10.62
C LYS A 58 25.31 -22.47 9.95
N THR A 59 24.26 -22.64 9.14
CA THR A 59 24.04 -23.83 8.31
C THR A 59 25.14 -24.03 7.25
N GLY A 60 25.85 -22.97 6.89
CA GLY A 60 27.00 -22.99 5.99
C GLY A 60 28.35 -23.18 6.68
N ILE A 61 28.37 -23.46 7.99
CA ILE A 61 29.59 -23.65 8.78
C ILE A 61 29.63 -25.10 9.28
N SER A 62 30.67 -25.83 8.92
CA SER A 62 30.82 -27.26 9.26
C SER A 62 31.34 -27.47 10.68
N ASN A 63 32.18 -26.58 11.20
CA ASN A 63 32.78 -26.68 12.54
C ASN A 63 32.08 -25.81 13.61
N ILE A 64 30.80 -25.48 13.42
CA ILE A 64 30.06 -24.57 14.30
C ILE A 64 30.10 -24.93 15.78
N ALA A 65 30.09 -26.23 16.12
CA ALA A 65 30.10 -26.73 17.49
C ALA A 65 31.49 -26.60 18.17
N GLU A 66 32.55 -26.40 17.39
CA GLU A 66 33.92 -26.25 17.86
C GLU A 66 34.33 -24.78 18.05
N LEU A 67 33.53 -23.85 17.53
CA LEU A 67 33.77 -22.41 17.67
C LEU A 67 33.51 -21.95 19.10
N ASN A 68 34.44 -21.19 19.67
CA ASN A 68 34.27 -20.61 21.00
C ASN A 68 33.43 -19.32 20.91
N LEU A 69 32.11 -19.47 21.07
CA LEU A 69 31.16 -18.37 21.02
C LEU A 69 30.84 -17.77 22.40
N ASP A 70 31.26 -18.38 23.50
CA ASP A 70 30.90 -17.96 24.87
C ASP A 70 31.41 -16.56 25.21
N LYS A 71 32.49 -16.12 24.56
CA LYS A 71 33.08 -14.78 24.72
C LYS A 71 32.67 -13.80 23.63
N ILE A 72 31.84 -14.23 22.68
CA ILE A 72 31.38 -13.42 21.56
C ILE A 72 29.99 -12.88 21.89
N THR A 73 29.72 -11.63 21.56
CA THR A 73 28.42 -11.03 21.81
C THR A 73 27.35 -11.66 20.92
N LYS A 74 26.32 -12.26 21.55
CA LYS A 74 25.10 -12.66 20.86
C LYS A 74 24.22 -11.44 20.59
N LEU A 75 23.82 -11.25 19.35
CA LEU A 75 22.91 -10.18 18.94
C LEU A 75 21.54 -10.74 18.56
N PRO A 76 20.46 -9.94 18.75
CA PRO A 76 19.14 -10.28 18.23
C PRO A 76 19.16 -10.34 16.69
N GLU A 77 18.24 -11.13 16.13
CA GLU A 77 18.08 -11.21 14.67
C GLU A 77 17.41 -9.97 14.09
N GLY A 78 17.52 -9.81 12.77
CA GLY A 78 16.81 -8.77 12.02
C GLY A 78 17.32 -7.35 12.25
N GLU A 79 16.40 -6.39 12.22
CA GLU A 79 16.71 -4.95 12.31
C GLU A 79 17.36 -4.56 13.64
N ALA A 80 16.96 -5.20 14.76
CA ALA A 80 17.54 -4.91 16.07
C ALA A 80 19.05 -5.22 16.12
N GLY A 81 19.48 -6.36 15.56
CA GLY A 81 20.89 -6.71 15.46
C GLY A 81 21.68 -5.72 14.59
N LYS A 82 21.13 -5.36 13.42
CA LYS A 82 21.73 -4.37 12.51
C LYS A 82 21.92 -3.01 13.18
N ALA A 83 20.92 -2.55 13.95
CA ALA A 83 21.00 -1.29 14.68
C ALA A 83 22.12 -1.30 15.72
N ILE A 84 22.26 -2.39 16.48
CA ILE A 84 23.35 -2.54 17.46
C ILE A 84 24.73 -2.54 16.78
N ILE A 85 24.86 -3.19 15.62
CA ILE A 85 26.10 -3.19 14.83
C ILE A 85 26.43 -1.76 14.39
N ALA A 86 25.46 -1.03 13.83
CA ALA A 86 25.65 0.34 13.39
C ALA A 86 26.07 1.27 14.55
N ALA A 87 25.44 1.13 15.72
CA ALA A 87 25.81 1.89 16.92
C ALA A 87 27.22 1.56 17.41
N ASN A 88 27.62 0.28 17.38
CA ASN A 88 28.98 -0.12 17.73
C ASN A 88 30.01 0.47 16.75
N VAL A 89 29.70 0.52 15.45
CA VAL A 89 30.57 1.16 14.45
C VAL A 89 30.68 2.66 14.70
N ALA A 90 29.57 3.35 14.97
CA ALA A 90 29.57 4.78 15.30
C ALA A 90 30.38 5.07 16.57
N LYS A 91 30.21 4.27 17.63
CA LYS A 91 30.96 4.39 18.89
C LYS A 91 32.46 4.17 18.68
N LYS A 92 32.85 3.21 17.84
CA LYS A 92 34.26 2.99 17.46
C LYS A 92 34.86 4.18 16.72
N ALA A 93 34.08 4.89 15.90
CA ALA A 93 34.54 6.07 15.17
C ALA A 93 34.79 7.31 16.07
N LEU A 94 34.23 7.34 17.28
CA LEU A 94 34.41 8.43 18.23
C LEU A 94 35.85 8.53 18.76
N VAL A 95 36.52 7.38 18.91
CA VAL A 95 37.89 7.30 19.45
C VAL A 95 38.90 8.02 18.55
N PRO A 96 39.02 7.72 17.24
CA PRO A 96 39.95 8.44 16.37
C PRO A 96 39.58 9.91 16.19
N ALA A 97 38.29 10.28 16.23
CA ALA A 97 37.87 11.69 16.16
C ALA A 97 38.35 12.49 17.39
N LYS A 98 38.26 11.93 18.60
CA LYS A 98 38.83 12.53 19.81
C LYS A 98 40.35 12.69 19.71
N GLN A 99 41.03 11.66 19.20
CA GLN A 99 42.49 11.71 18.98
C GLN A 99 42.89 12.79 17.97
N GLU A 100 42.10 13.00 16.91
CA GLU A 100 42.35 14.06 15.92
C GLU A 100 42.23 15.46 16.56
N VAL A 101 41.25 15.68 17.44
CA VAL A 101 41.10 16.93 18.22
C VAL A 101 42.29 17.12 19.16
N ASP A 102 42.67 16.09 19.91
CA ASP A 102 43.82 16.15 20.83
C ASP A 102 45.12 16.49 20.08
N GLN A 103 45.31 15.92 18.89
CA GLN A 103 46.47 16.19 18.06
C GLN A 103 46.46 17.60 17.47
N ALA A 104 45.31 18.07 16.97
CA ALA A 104 45.18 19.44 16.45
C ALA A 104 45.41 20.49 17.55
N ASN A 105 44.93 20.24 18.77
CA ASN A 105 45.17 21.11 19.92
C ASN A 105 46.66 21.17 20.30
N LYS A 106 47.38 20.04 20.24
CA LYS A 106 48.84 20.04 20.43
C LYS A 106 49.56 20.88 19.37
N GLU A 107 49.17 20.78 18.10
CA GLU A 107 49.72 21.60 17.02
C GLU A 107 49.47 23.09 17.24
N LEU A 108 48.26 23.45 17.70
CA LEU A 108 47.92 24.84 18.03
C LEU A 108 48.77 25.39 19.18
N ILE A 109 48.98 24.62 20.24
CA ILE A 109 49.85 25.02 21.36
C ILE A 109 51.28 25.26 20.88
N VAL A 110 51.81 24.39 20.01
CA VAL A 110 53.14 24.56 19.42
C VAL A 110 53.21 25.83 18.58
N ALA A 111 52.22 26.08 17.71
CA ALA A 111 52.17 27.28 16.88
C ALA A 111 52.09 28.57 17.72
N GLN A 112 51.28 28.56 18.79
CA GLN A 112 51.17 29.68 19.73
C GLN A 112 52.48 29.95 20.48
N ASN A 113 53.21 28.90 20.85
CA ASN A 113 54.52 29.05 21.48
C ASN A 113 55.57 29.59 20.50
N ASN A 114 55.55 29.16 19.24
CA ASN A 114 56.43 29.72 18.20
C ASN A 114 56.16 31.21 17.96
N LEU A 115 54.88 31.61 17.93
CA LEU A 115 54.50 33.03 17.81
C LEU A 115 55.05 33.88 18.95
N LYS A 116 55.04 33.37 20.20
CA LYS A 116 55.62 34.07 21.36
C LYS A 116 57.13 34.26 21.27
N LEU A 117 57.81 33.42 20.50
CA LEU A 117 59.27 33.41 20.35
C LEU A 117 59.74 34.05 19.03
N ALA A 118 58.81 34.47 18.17
CA ALA A 118 59.11 35.03 16.85
C ALA A 118 59.68 36.46 16.96
N ASP A 119 60.69 36.75 16.15
CA ASP A 119 61.18 38.11 15.92
C ASP A 119 60.35 38.85 14.87
N GLU A 120 60.59 40.15 14.68
CA GLU A 120 59.85 40.99 13.70
C GLU A 120 59.90 40.44 12.27
N SER A 121 60.93 39.67 11.90
CA SER A 121 61.05 39.11 10.54
C SER A 121 60.21 37.85 10.32
N GLN A 122 59.79 37.18 11.40
CA GLN A 122 59.05 35.91 11.38
C GLN A 122 57.61 36.03 11.88
N LEU A 123 57.20 37.20 12.37
CA LEU A 123 55.90 37.43 13.01
C LEU A 123 54.72 37.04 12.10
N ASP A 124 54.68 37.55 10.87
CA ASP A 124 53.59 37.26 9.91
C ASP A 124 53.45 35.76 9.60
N ALA A 125 54.59 35.06 9.50
CA ALA A 125 54.62 33.63 9.24
C ALA A 125 54.13 32.82 10.45
N ALA A 126 54.49 33.24 11.66
CA ALA A 126 54.04 32.60 12.90
C ALA A 126 52.54 32.84 13.17
N GLU A 127 52.02 34.04 12.85
CA GLU A 127 50.58 34.33 12.92
C GLU A 127 49.78 33.45 11.96
N LEU A 128 50.29 33.26 10.73
CA LEU A 128 49.67 32.37 9.76
C LEU A 128 49.64 30.91 10.25
N GLN A 129 50.72 30.42 10.88
CA GLN A 129 50.75 29.08 11.47
C GLN A 129 49.71 28.88 12.57
N VAL A 130 49.50 29.89 13.44
CA VAL A 130 48.45 29.84 14.47
C VAL A 130 47.06 29.79 13.84
N LYS A 131 46.83 30.60 12.80
CA LYS A 131 45.55 30.61 12.07
C LYS A 131 45.27 29.26 11.40
N ASP A 132 46.27 28.64 10.78
CA ASP A 132 46.15 27.32 10.15
C ASP A 132 45.90 26.22 11.19
N ALA A 133 46.62 26.24 12.31
CA ALA A 133 46.40 25.29 13.40
C ALA A 133 45.01 25.44 14.04
N ALA A 134 44.54 26.67 14.24
CA ALA A 134 43.18 26.94 14.73
C ALA A 134 42.12 26.42 13.75
N THR A 135 42.33 26.59 12.45
CA THR A 135 41.44 26.03 11.41
C THR A 135 41.40 24.50 11.46
N LYS A 136 42.53 23.84 11.73
CA LYS A 136 42.58 22.37 11.91
C LYS A 136 41.79 21.92 13.14
N VAL A 137 41.91 22.64 14.26
CA VAL A 137 41.12 22.36 15.48
C VAL A 137 39.62 22.46 15.16
N GLU A 138 39.18 23.56 14.53
CA GLU A 138 37.76 23.74 14.17
C GLU A 138 37.24 22.58 13.30
N LYS A 139 38.04 22.13 12.32
CA LYS A 139 37.67 21.00 11.46
C LYS A 139 37.61 19.67 12.23
N ALA A 140 38.55 19.44 13.15
CA ALA A 140 38.57 18.24 14.00
C ALA A 140 37.38 18.22 14.98
N GLU A 141 37.04 19.35 15.58
CA GLU A 141 35.87 19.49 16.47
C GLU A 141 34.57 19.23 15.72
N LYS A 142 34.42 19.77 14.50
CA LYS A 142 33.26 19.47 13.63
C LYS A 142 33.12 17.99 13.34
N LYS A 143 34.22 17.28 13.09
CA LYS A 143 34.21 15.82 12.91
C LYS A 143 33.80 15.08 14.18
N LEU A 144 34.30 15.51 15.34
CA LEU A 144 33.94 14.91 16.63
C LEU A 144 32.45 15.10 16.94
N ILE A 145 31.89 16.29 16.69
CA ILE A 145 30.46 16.57 16.80
C ILE A 145 29.67 15.64 15.88
N ALA A 146 30.01 15.57 14.59
CA ALA A 146 29.33 14.68 13.65
C ALA A 146 29.41 13.19 14.06
N ALA A 147 30.53 12.75 14.63
CA ALA A 147 30.67 11.39 15.15
C ALA A 147 29.81 11.15 16.40
N ALA A 148 29.70 12.14 17.30
CA ALA A 148 28.83 12.08 18.47
C ALA A 148 27.34 12.05 18.07
N ASP A 149 26.94 12.92 17.15
CA ASP A 149 25.57 12.95 16.59
C ASP A 149 25.22 11.59 15.95
N ALA A 150 26.17 10.98 15.21
CA ALA A 150 25.97 9.66 14.62
C ALA A 150 25.78 8.57 15.69
N VAL A 151 26.42 8.67 16.85
CA VAL A 151 26.20 7.75 17.98
C VAL A 151 24.80 7.94 18.55
N GLU A 152 24.37 9.18 18.78
CA GLU A 152 23.03 9.47 19.31
C GLU A 152 21.93 8.96 18.36
N VAL A 153 22.07 9.21 17.06
CA VAL A 153 21.15 8.70 16.03
C VAL A 153 21.12 7.17 16.03
N ALA A 154 22.29 6.52 16.15
CA ALA A 154 22.36 5.07 16.16
C ALA A 154 21.75 4.45 17.44
N ASP A 155 21.94 5.08 18.60
CA ASP A 155 21.33 4.65 19.86
C ASP A 155 19.79 4.80 19.82
N ASN A 156 19.27 5.90 19.26
CA ASN A 156 17.83 6.06 19.01
C ASN A 156 17.29 5.00 18.05
N TYR A 157 18.04 4.67 17.01
CA TYR A 157 17.66 3.63 16.06
C TYR A 157 17.61 2.23 16.68
N ILE A 158 18.42 1.93 17.70
CA ILE A 158 18.32 0.67 18.46
C ILE A 158 16.94 0.53 19.12
N VAL A 159 16.44 1.60 19.75
CA VAL A 159 15.12 1.60 20.42
C VAL A 159 14.02 1.28 19.40
N VAL A 160 14.00 2.01 18.29
CA VAL A 160 13.02 1.80 17.20
C VAL A 160 13.13 0.38 16.64
N ALA A 161 14.34 -0.11 16.38
CA ALA A 161 14.55 -1.44 15.83
C ALA A 161 14.10 -2.56 16.79
N SER A 162 14.22 -2.35 18.10
CA SER A 162 13.69 -3.27 19.12
C SER A 162 12.15 -3.31 19.11
N GLU A 163 11.49 -2.15 19.03
CA GLU A 163 10.02 -2.07 18.92
C GLU A 163 9.51 -2.76 17.65
N VAL A 164 10.21 -2.54 16.52
CA VAL A 164 9.92 -3.20 15.25
C VAL A 164 10.05 -4.72 15.38
N SER A 165 11.13 -5.21 15.99
CA SER A 165 11.34 -6.64 16.20
C SER A 165 10.24 -7.28 17.05
N HIS A 166 9.80 -6.60 18.12
CA HIS A 166 8.68 -7.06 18.93
C HIS A 166 7.36 -7.12 18.13
N ALA A 167 7.07 -6.08 17.35
CA ALA A 167 5.87 -6.04 16.50
C ALA A 167 5.90 -7.14 15.41
N GLU A 168 7.06 -7.42 14.81
CA GLU A 168 7.22 -8.48 13.81
C GLU A 168 7.02 -9.89 14.43
N ALA A 169 7.42 -10.08 15.68
CA ALA A 169 7.12 -11.31 16.43
C ALA A 169 5.60 -11.50 16.65
N GLN A 170 4.87 -10.42 16.95
CA GLN A 170 3.40 -10.46 17.07
C GLN A 170 2.73 -10.84 15.74
N VAL A 171 3.22 -10.33 14.60
CA VAL A 171 2.74 -10.74 13.27
C VAL A 171 2.94 -12.23 13.05
N THR A 172 4.10 -12.76 13.45
CA THR A 172 4.41 -14.20 13.31
C THR A 172 3.47 -15.05 14.16
N ALA A 173 3.18 -14.64 15.41
CA ALA A 173 2.21 -15.31 16.27
C ALA A 173 0.80 -15.29 15.66
N ALA A 174 0.32 -14.12 15.22
CA ALA A 174 -1.01 -13.99 14.61
C ALA A 174 -1.15 -14.83 13.32
N LYS A 175 -0.09 -14.94 12.50
CA LYS A 175 -0.08 -15.82 11.31
C LYS A 175 -0.17 -17.30 11.68
N ASN A 176 0.42 -17.71 12.80
CA ASN A 176 0.28 -19.07 13.30
C ASN A 176 -1.15 -19.34 13.80
N ASP A 177 -1.79 -18.36 14.42
CA ASP A 177 -3.20 -18.46 14.85
C ASP A 177 -4.13 -18.60 13.66
N VAL A 178 -3.93 -17.84 12.58
CA VAL A 178 -4.66 -18.01 11.29
C VAL A 178 -4.49 -19.43 10.75
N LYS A 179 -3.26 -19.97 10.77
CA LYS A 179 -3.01 -21.34 10.31
C LYS A 179 -3.78 -22.36 11.15
N ALA A 180 -3.84 -22.17 12.47
CA ALA A 180 -4.61 -23.02 13.37
C ALA A 180 -6.12 -22.92 13.12
N ALA A 181 -6.66 -21.70 13.01
CA ALA A 181 -8.07 -21.45 12.72
C ALA A 181 -8.49 -22.02 11.36
N ASN A 182 -7.65 -21.86 10.33
CA ASN A 182 -7.92 -22.43 9.01
C ASN A 182 -7.99 -23.96 9.04
N ASN A 183 -7.12 -24.62 9.83
CA ASN A 183 -7.22 -26.06 10.03
C ASN A 183 -8.55 -26.46 10.70
N GLN A 184 -9.04 -25.67 11.66
CA GLN A 184 -10.34 -25.90 12.29
C GLN A 184 -11.50 -25.75 11.29
N VAL A 185 -11.47 -24.74 10.42
CA VAL A 185 -12.46 -24.56 9.33
C VAL A 185 -12.49 -25.78 8.41
N VAL A 186 -11.32 -26.29 8.01
CA VAL A 186 -11.22 -27.48 7.15
C VAL A 186 -11.87 -28.70 7.81
N VAL A 187 -11.61 -28.92 9.11
CA VAL A 187 -12.19 -30.02 9.88
C VAL A 187 -13.71 -29.84 10.01
N ALA A 188 -14.18 -28.68 10.45
CA ALA A 188 -15.60 -28.39 10.64
C ALA A 188 -16.40 -28.52 9.32
N LYS A 189 -15.82 -28.07 8.20
CA LYS A 189 -16.42 -28.24 6.87
C LYS A 189 -16.57 -29.70 6.47
N ALA A 190 -15.55 -30.52 6.75
CA ALA A 190 -15.59 -31.94 6.45
C ALA A 190 -16.66 -32.66 7.31
N GLU A 191 -16.77 -32.30 8.58
CA GLU A 191 -17.79 -32.80 9.50
C GLU A 191 -19.20 -32.42 9.06
N ALA A 192 -19.45 -31.14 8.74
CA ALA A 192 -20.73 -30.64 8.25
C ALA A 192 -21.16 -31.36 6.96
N LYS A 193 -20.24 -31.58 6.02
CA LYS A 193 -20.52 -32.34 4.79
C LYS A 193 -20.84 -33.81 5.10
N ALA A 194 -20.15 -34.42 6.06
CA ALA A 194 -20.37 -35.82 6.43
C ALA A 194 -21.71 -36.03 7.17
N THR A 195 -22.09 -35.12 8.07
CA THR A 195 -23.39 -35.17 8.77
C THR A 195 -24.54 -34.87 7.82
N GLN A 196 -24.39 -33.91 6.91
CA GLN A 196 -25.39 -33.63 5.87
C GLN A 196 -25.66 -34.85 5.01
N LYS A 197 -24.61 -35.53 4.53
CA LYS A 197 -24.76 -36.78 3.77
C LYS A 197 -25.49 -37.88 4.58
N LYS A 198 -25.24 -37.97 5.89
CA LYS A 198 -25.95 -38.93 6.77
C LYS A 198 -27.42 -38.57 6.92
N PHE A 199 -27.75 -37.28 6.97
CA PHE A 199 -29.13 -36.79 7.01
C PHE A 199 -29.87 -37.13 5.71
N GLU A 200 -29.29 -36.86 4.55
CA GLU A 200 -29.87 -37.21 3.23
C GLU A 200 -30.12 -38.73 3.12
N VAL A 201 -29.18 -39.56 3.57
CA VAL A 201 -29.35 -41.03 3.60
C VAL A 201 -30.47 -41.45 4.56
N ALA A 202 -30.58 -40.81 5.72
CA ALA A 202 -31.65 -41.11 6.69
C ALA A 202 -33.03 -40.73 6.11
N GLU A 203 -33.13 -39.60 5.44
CA GLU A 203 -34.34 -39.13 4.77
C GLU A 203 -34.79 -40.12 3.67
N GLN A 204 -33.86 -40.53 2.80
CA GLN A 204 -34.13 -41.56 1.78
C GLN A 204 -34.58 -42.90 2.37
N THR A 205 -34.01 -43.29 3.51
CA THR A 205 -34.39 -44.53 4.21
C THR A 205 -35.81 -44.44 4.76
N MET A 206 -36.25 -43.26 5.21
CA MET A 206 -37.62 -43.05 5.69
C MET A 206 -38.66 -43.33 4.59
N PHE A 207 -38.39 -42.89 3.35
CA PHE A 207 -39.29 -43.11 2.19
C PHE A 207 -39.45 -44.58 1.78
N THR A 208 -38.52 -45.45 2.16
CA THR A 208 -38.53 -46.87 1.80
C THR A 208 -38.95 -47.79 2.97
N THR A 209 -39.24 -47.21 4.14
CA THR A 209 -39.53 -47.96 5.36
C THR A 209 -41.02 -48.37 5.46
N LYS A 210 -41.28 -49.62 5.86
CA LYS A 210 -42.65 -50.13 6.08
C LYS A 210 -43.33 -49.45 7.26
N ALA A 211 -44.66 -49.26 7.18
CA ALA A 211 -45.48 -48.55 8.16
C ALA A 211 -45.22 -48.91 9.64
N ALA A 212 -44.93 -50.19 9.95
CA ALA A 212 -44.70 -50.67 11.33
C ALA A 212 -43.45 -50.12 12.03
N VAL A 213 -42.49 -49.51 11.30
CA VAL A 213 -41.23 -48.97 11.85
C VAL A 213 -40.98 -47.50 11.49
N VAL A 214 -41.97 -46.82 10.90
CA VAL A 214 -41.86 -45.42 10.45
C VAL A 214 -41.57 -44.45 11.59
N MET A 215 -42.12 -44.67 12.78
CA MET A 215 -41.84 -43.82 13.95
C MET A 215 -40.34 -43.83 14.33
N GLN A 216 -39.73 -45.01 14.43
CA GLN A 216 -38.28 -45.13 14.72
C GLN A 216 -37.41 -44.55 13.59
N ALA A 217 -37.86 -44.65 12.34
CA ALA A 217 -37.18 -44.01 11.21
C ALA A 217 -37.26 -42.48 11.31
N GLY A 218 -38.41 -41.91 11.70
CA GLY A 218 -38.59 -40.48 11.93
C GLY A 218 -37.68 -39.92 13.03
N GLU A 219 -37.52 -40.63 14.15
CA GLU A 219 -36.59 -40.24 15.22
C GLU A 219 -35.12 -40.21 14.74
N LYS A 220 -34.72 -41.16 13.89
CA LYS A 220 -33.38 -41.19 13.28
C LYS A 220 -33.15 -40.00 12.33
N VAL A 221 -34.16 -39.65 11.52
CA VAL A 221 -34.10 -38.47 10.64
C VAL A 221 -33.99 -37.19 11.46
N ALA A 222 -34.80 -37.03 12.50
CA ALA A 222 -34.74 -35.88 13.39
C ALA A 222 -33.36 -35.74 14.05
N THR A 223 -32.81 -36.85 14.58
CA THR A 223 -31.46 -36.86 15.18
C THR A 223 -30.37 -36.53 14.15
N ALA A 224 -30.47 -37.05 12.93
CA ALA A 224 -29.51 -36.76 11.86
C ALA A 224 -29.58 -35.30 11.41
N LYS A 225 -30.78 -34.72 11.34
CA LYS A 225 -31.01 -33.30 11.04
C LYS A 225 -30.36 -32.41 12.09
N THR A 226 -30.66 -32.64 13.37
CA THR A 226 -30.07 -31.85 14.46
C THR A 226 -28.54 -31.93 14.45
N ARG A 227 -27.95 -33.10 14.17
CA ARG A 227 -26.50 -33.24 14.03
C ARG A 227 -25.93 -32.51 12.82
N ALA A 228 -26.66 -32.47 11.71
CA ALA A 228 -26.26 -31.70 10.52
C ALA A 228 -26.31 -30.19 10.79
N GLU A 229 -27.37 -29.71 11.45
CA GLU A 229 -27.53 -28.31 11.87
C GLU A 229 -26.39 -27.89 12.82
N ILE A 230 -26.14 -28.65 13.90
CA ILE A 230 -25.04 -28.36 14.84
C ILE A 230 -23.68 -28.32 14.13
N ALA A 231 -23.42 -29.25 13.21
CA ALA A 231 -22.16 -29.27 12.47
C ALA A 231 -22.03 -28.08 11.50
N SER A 232 -23.15 -27.62 10.93
CA SER A 232 -23.18 -26.41 10.09
C SER A 232 -22.92 -25.15 10.92
N GLU A 233 -23.54 -25.02 12.09
CA GLU A 233 -23.28 -23.90 13.02
C GLU A 233 -21.81 -23.90 13.47
N HIS A 234 -21.24 -25.06 13.78
CA HIS A 234 -19.83 -25.16 14.16
C HIS A 234 -18.89 -24.76 13.01
N PHE A 235 -19.25 -25.07 11.75
CA PHE A 235 -18.52 -24.61 10.58
C PHE A 235 -18.59 -23.09 10.41
N GLU A 236 -19.77 -22.47 10.57
CA GLU A 236 -19.93 -21.02 10.52
C GLU A 236 -19.12 -20.32 11.63
N LEU A 237 -19.15 -20.84 12.86
CA LEU A 237 -18.35 -20.33 13.98
C LEU A 237 -16.85 -20.42 13.70
N ALA A 238 -16.39 -21.51 13.08
CA ALA A 238 -14.99 -21.64 12.68
C ALA A 238 -14.60 -20.61 11.60
N GLU A 239 -15.48 -20.32 10.65
CA GLU A 239 -15.24 -19.27 9.64
C GLU A 239 -15.16 -17.86 10.29
N VAL A 240 -15.99 -17.59 11.29
CA VAL A 240 -15.92 -16.33 12.07
C VAL A 240 -14.60 -16.22 12.83
N GLN A 241 -14.16 -17.29 13.49
CA GLN A 241 -12.86 -17.30 14.21
C GLN A 241 -11.68 -17.13 13.27
N LEU A 242 -11.74 -17.74 12.07
CA LEU A 242 -10.73 -17.50 11.04
C LEU A 242 -10.70 -16.03 10.61
N GLN A 243 -11.86 -15.41 10.43
CA GLN A 243 -11.95 -14.00 10.09
C GLN A 243 -11.37 -13.09 11.19
N GLU A 244 -11.66 -13.36 12.46
CA GLU A 244 -11.10 -12.63 13.60
C GLU A 244 -9.57 -12.80 13.67
N ALA A 245 -9.06 -14.01 13.46
CA ALA A 245 -7.62 -14.28 13.40
C ALA A 245 -6.94 -13.52 12.24
N GLU A 246 -7.58 -13.48 11.07
CA GLU A 246 -7.09 -12.70 9.92
C GLU A 246 -7.07 -11.18 10.23
N GLU A 247 -8.09 -10.67 10.92
CA GLU A 247 -8.12 -9.26 11.37
C GLU A 247 -6.99 -8.95 12.37
N ASN A 248 -6.71 -9.87 13.30
CA ASN A 248 -5.60 -9.72 14.25
C ASN A 248 -4.23 -9.65 13.55
N VAL A 249 -4.05 -10.37 12.43
CA VAL A 249 -2.84 -10.22 11.60
C VAL A 249 -2.73 -8.80 11.05
N VAL A 250 -3.84 -8.23 10.55
CA VAL A 250 -3.85 -6.85 10.03
C VAL A 250 -3.51 -5.84 11.13
N VAL A 251 -4.04 -6.04 12.34
CA VAL A 251 -3.69 -5.21 13.52
C VAL A 251 -2.20 -5.31 13.85
N ALA A 252 -1.65 -6.53 13.90
CA ALA A 252 -0.23 -6.74 14.17
C ALA A 252 0.67 -6.12 13.09
N GLU A 253 0.31 -6.24 11.81
CA GLU A 253 1.05 -5.63 10.69
C GLU A 253 0.98 -4.09 10.74
N ASN A 254 -0.14 -3.54 11.20
CA ASN A 254 -0.27 -2.10 11.46
C ASN A 254 0.59 -1.64 12.65
N ASN A 255 0.75 -2.44 13.70
CA ASN A 255 1.68 -2.15 14.79
C ASN A 255 3.13 -2.11 14.29
N VAL A 256 3.53 -2.99 13.36
CA VAL A 256 4.84 -2.92 12.70
C VAL A 256 4.99 -1.61 11.90
N LYS A 257 3.97 -1.20 11.15
CA LYS A 257 3.98 0.09 10.44
C LYS A 257 4.18 1.24 11.42
N ARG A 258 3.42 1.28 12.51
CA ARG A 258 3.52 2.30 13.55
C ARG A 258 4.91 2.32 14.21
N ALA A 259 5.48 1.17 14.54
CA ALA A 259 6.84 1.05 15.09
C ALA A 259 7.91 1.55 14.10
N LYS A 260 7.70 1.38 12.78
CA LYS A 260 8.54 1.96 11.72
C LYS A 260 8.26 3.45 11.48
N GLY A 261 7.45 4.11 12.30
CA GLY A 261 7.03 5.51 12.12
C GLY A 261 6.08 5.73 10.95
N LYS A 262 5.53 4.67 10.34
CA LYS A 262 4.57 4.79 9.23
C LYS A 262 3.15 4.97 9.77
N LYS A 263 2.37 5.83 9.11
CA LYS A 263 0.94 5.98 9.43
C LYS A 263 0.15 4.72 9.11
N VAL A 264 -0.81 4.45 9.99
CA VAL A 264 -1.85 3.44 9.83
C VAL A 264 -3.13 4.16 9.48
N ASN A 265 -3.87 3.66 8.49
CA ASN A 265 -5.21 4.14 8.20
C ASN A 265 -6.11 3.91 9.43
N VAL A 266 -6.55 5.00 10.04
CA VAL A 266 -7.46 5.02 11.20
C VAL A 266 -8.87 5.47 10.82
N GLY A 267 -9.16 5.51 9.51
CA GLY A 267 -10.40 6.02 8.97
C GLY A 267 -10.49 7.55 8.94
N PHE A 268 -11.60 8.04 8.41
CA PHE A 268 -11.85 9.47 8.22
C PHE A 268 -11.71 10.26 9.53
N MET A 269 -10.75 11.19 9.60
CA MET A 269 -10.50 12.03 10.79
C MET A 269 -10.33 11.24 12.11
N GLY A 270 -9.91 9.96 12.06
CA GLY A 270 -9.77 9.12 13.25
C GLY A 270 -11.10 8.61 13.85
N THR A 271 -12.21 8.78 13.15
CA THR A 271 -13.54 8.26 13.55
C THR A 271 -13.69 6.74 13.41
N GLY A 272 -12.76 6.08 12.71
CA GLY A 272 -12.87 4.67 12.34
C GLY A 272 -13.77 4.40 11.12
N TRP A 273 -14.52 5.38 10.62
CA TRP A 273 -15.25 5.23 9.36
C TRP A 273 -14.29 5.02 8.20
N PHE A 274 -14.58 4.05 7.34
CA PHE A 274 -13.69 3.62 6.25
C PHE A 274 -12.32 3.11 6.72
N LYS A 275 -12.18 2.69 7.99
CA LYS A 275 -10.96 2.01 8.45
C LYS A 275 -10.73 0.75 7.61
N GLY A 276 -9.52 0.63 7.06
CA GLY A 276 -9.16 -0.48 6.17
C GLY A 276 -9.59 -0.31 4.71
N TRP A 277 -10.23 0.81 4.37
CA TRP A 277 -10.56 1.19 2.99
C TRP A 277 -9.57 2.24 2.51
N ASP A 278 -9.07 2.11 1.28
CA ASP A 278 -8.31 3.15 0.60
C ASP A 278 -9.27 4.26 0.15
N SER A 279 -9.39 5.30 0.99
CA SER A 279 -10.39 6.35 0.84
C SER A 279 -9.75 7.71 0.60
N SER A 280 -10.43 8.56 -0.17
CA SER A 280 -9.96 9.90 -0.46
C SER A 280 -11.07 10.90 -0.73
N LEU A 281 -10.84 12.14 -0.31
CA LEU A 281 -11.62 13.31 -0.66
C LEU A 281 -10.76 14.24 -1.51
N ALA A 282 -11.25 14.67 -2.68
CA ALA A 282 -10.56 15.57 -3.57
C ALA A 282 -11.35 16.85 -3.80
N ILE A 283 -10.68 18.00 -3.74
CA ILE A 283 -11.26 19.32 -3.98
C ILE A 283 -10.44 20.03 -5.08
N GLY A 284 -11.11 20.56 -6.08
CA GLY A 284 -10.54 21.36 -7.16
C GLY A 284 -11.31 22.68 -7.30
N LEU A 285 -10.58 23.78 -7.39
CA LEU A 285 -11.11 25.14 -7.52
C LEU A 285 -10.28 25.87 -8.58
N SER A 286 -10.93 26.58 -9.50
CA SER A 286 -10.26 27.57 -10.34
C SER A 286 -11.21 28.73 -10.66
N GLY A 287 -10.66 29.89 -10.97
CA GLY A 287 -11.45 31.05 -11.37
C GLY A 287 -10.59 32.18 -11.90
N ALA A 288 -11.23 33.09 -12.63
CA ALA A 288 -10.63 34.25 -13.23
C ALA A 288 -11.59 35.45 -13.11
N SER A 289 -11.02 36.64 -13.02
CA SER A 289 -11.76 37.90 -12.94
C SER A 289 -11.19 38.91 -13.94
N GLY A 290 -12.06 39.61 -14.67
CA GLY A 290 -11.66 40.62 -15.65
C GLY A 290 -12.87 41.12 -16.44
N SER A 291 -12.84 40.93 -17.76
CA SER A 291 -13.99 41.20 -18.64
C SER A 291 -15.17 40.25 -18.42
N SER A 292 -14.89 39.03 -17.97
CA SER A 292 -15.87 38.08 -17.43
C SER A 292 -15.35 37.48 -16.11
N ILE A 293 -16.25 36.94 -15.31
CA ILE A 293 -15.96 36.22 -14.07
C ILE A 293 -16.28 34.75 -14.31
N ASN A 294 -15.28 33.89 -14.26
CA ASN A 294 -15.47 32.43 -14.33
C ASN A 294 -15.08 31.76 -13.01
N ASN A 295 -15.82 30.72 -12.63
CA ASN A 295 -15.57 29.94 -11.43
C ASN A 295 -15.91 28.47 -11.69
N THR A 296 -14.93 27.59 -11.47
CA THR A 296 -15.14 26.14 -11.45
C THR A 296 -14.98 25.59 -10.03
N PHE A 297 -15.89 24.68 -9.68
CA PHE A 297 -15.86 23.94 -8.42
C PHE A 297 -15.97 22.45 -8.70
N ARG A 298 -15.07 21.66 -8.12
CA ARG A 298 -15.11 20.21 -8.18
C ARG A 298 -14.86 19.61 -6.81
N THR A 299 -15.71 18.67 -6.41
CA THR A 299 -15.44 17.79 -5.27
C THR A 299 -15.62 16.33 -5.68
N ALA A 300 -14.83 15.42 -5.13
CA ALA A 300 -14.97 14.00 -5.37
C ALA A 300 -14.61 13.16 -4.16
N PHE A 301 -15.34 12.07 -3.98
CA PHE A 301 -15.05 11.05 -2.99
C PHE A 301 -14.74 9.74 -3.70
N ASN A 302 -13.66 9.08 -3.31
CA ASN A 302 -13.32 7.74 -3.80
C ASN A 302 -13.04 6.85 -2.61
N THR A 303 -13.53 5.62 -2.64
CA THR A 303 -13.18 4.61 -1.64
C THR A 303 -13.07 3.24 -2.29
N ARG A 304 -12.06 2.48 -1.88
CA ARG A 304 -11.79 1.13 -2.35
C ARG A 304 -11.53 0.21 -1.17
N TYR A 305 -12.15 -0.96 -1.19
CA TYR A 305 -11.83 -2.05 -0.27
C TYR A 305 -11.62 -3.33 -1.05
N GLU A 306 -10.61 -4.09 -0.66
CA GLU A 306 -10.26 -5.35 -1.31
C GLU A 306 -9.80 -6.36 -0.27
N ASP A 307 -10.34 -7.57 -0.38
CA ASP A 307 -9.91 -8.74 0.38
C ASP A 307 -9.83 -9.97 -0.55
N LYS A 308 -9.63 -11.16 0.02
CA LYS A 308 -9.57 -12.42 -0.74
C LYS A 308 -10.88 -12.77 -1.45
N LYS A 309 -12.03 -12.32 -0.94
CA LYS A 309 -13.37 -12.64 -1.45
C LYS A 309 -13.83 -11.66 -2.52
N GLY A 310 -13.30 -10.45 -2.55
CA GLY A 310 -13.62 -9.51 -3.61
C GLY A 310 -13.15 -8.08 -3.39
N ARG A 311 -13.63 -7.21 -4.28
CA ARG A 311 -13.31 -5.78 -4.28
C ARG A 311 -14.56 -4.92 -4.38
N TRP A 312 -14.60 -3.86 -3.60
CA TRP A 312 -15.56 -2.76 -3.71
C TRP A 312 -14.83 -1.51 -4.18
N VAL A 313 -15.39 -0.81 -5.18
CA VAL A 313 -14.92 0.50 -5.63
C VAL A 313 -16.11 1.42 -5.72
N TYR A 314 -16.09 2.51 -4.94
CA TYR A 314 -17.06 3.59 -5.04
C TYR A 314 -16.36 4.89 -5.43
N ARG A 315 -16.93 5.59 -6.41
CA ARG A 315 -16.43 6.88 -6.89
C ARG A 315 -17.61 7.81 -7.09
N SER A 316 -17.52 9.02 -6.56
CA SER A 316 -18.50 10.06 -6.85
C SER A 316 -17.82 11.40 -7.07
N PHE A 317 -18.45 12.25 -7.86
CA PHE A 317 -18.03 13.64 -8.00
C PHE A 317 -19.23 14.56 -8.22
N TYR A 318 -19.02 15.82 -7.85
CA TYR A 318 -19.83 16.95 -8.23
C TYR A 318 -18.94 17.96 -8.95
N TYR A 319 -19.44 18.50 -10.06
CA TYR A 319 -18.76 19.52 -10.85
C TYR A 319 -19.74 20.63 -11.21
N ARG A 320 -19.29 21.88 -11.03
CA ARG A 320 -20.02 23.07 -11.45
C ARG A 320 -19.06 24.05 -12.09
N ASP A 321 -19.48 24.58 -13.23
CA ASP A 321 -18.82 25.69 -13.91
C ASP A 321 -19.82 26.83 -14.14
N SER A 322 -19.34 28.06 -13.99
CA SER A 322 -20.14 29.26 -14.21
C SER A 322 -19.32 30.39 -14.77
N GLU A 323 -19.90 31.12 -15.71
CA GLU A 323 -19.38 32.37 -16.27
C GLU A 323 -20.43 33.47 -16.10
N ASP A 324 -20.07 34.61 -15.52
CA ASP A 324 -20.94 35.77 -15.31
C ASP A 324 -22.29 35.42 -14.63
N ASN A 325 -22.24 34.55 -13.61
CA ASN A 325 -23.39 33.98 -12.89
C ASN A 325 -24.31 33.09 -13.73
N VAL A 326 -24.00 32.83 -14.99
CA VAL A 326 -24.65 31.83 -15.82
C VAL A 326 -23.92 30.51 -15.60
N THR A 327 -24.66 29.48 -15.18
CA THR A 327 -24.08 28.15 -15.01
C THR A 327 -23.96 27.49 -16.38
N GLY A 328 -22.75 27.08 -16.75
CA GLY A 328 -22.46 26.40 -18.01
C GLY A 328 -22.44 24.87 -17.86
N GLU A 329 -21.96 24.38 -16.71
CA GLU A 329 -22.00 22.97 -16.36
C GLU A 329 -22.42 22.76 -14.91
N ASN A 330 -23.17 21.69 -14.67
CA ASN A 330 -23.62 21.30 -13.34
C ASN A 330 -24.01 19.82 -13.35
N GLN A 331 -23.19 18.98 -12.71
CA GLN A 331 -23.35 17.53 -12.80
C GLN A 331 -22.88 16.79 -11.55
N ILE A 332 -23.50 15.64 -11.33
CA ILE A 332 -23.16 14.65 -10.32
C ILE A 332 -23.03 13.29 -11.01
N ASN A 333 -21.98 12.55 -10.67
CA ASN A 333 -21.87 11.14 -11.01
C ASN A 333 -21.56 10.36 -9.73
N ALA A 334 -22.16 9.18 -9.61
CA ALA A 334 -21.80 8.19 -8.61
C ALA A 334 -21.73 6.80 -9.26
N THR A 335 -20.61 6.12 -9.05
CA THR A 335 -20.32 4.79 -9.59
C THR A 335 -19.96 3.84 -8.46
N LEU A 336 -20.59 2.67 -8.43
CA LEU A 336 -20.31 1.57 -7.52
C LEU A 336 -20.00 0.31 -8.31
N VAL A 337 -18.85 -0.30 -8.07
CA VAL A 337 -18.45 -1.57 -8.66
C VAL A 337 -18.18 -2.58 -7.57
N LYS A 338 -18.73 -3.78 -7.73
CA LYS A 338 -18.45 -4.94 -6.89
C LYS A 338 -17.87 -6.05 -7.76
N ASP A 339 -16.65 -6.46 -7.44
CA ASP A 339 -16.04 -7.69 -7.96
C ASP A 339 -16.15 -8.82 -6.91
N TRP A 340 -16.56 -10.01 -7.32
CA TRP A 340 -16.54 -11.24 -6.54
C TRP A 340 -15.43 -12.15 -7.05
N PHE A 341 -14.37 -12.33 -6.27
CA PHE A 341 -13.25 -13.17 -6.63
C PHE A 341 -13.57 -14.64 -6.39
N PHE A 342 -13.19 -15.49 -7.33
CA PHE A 342 -13.29 -16.95 -7.16
C PHE A 342 -11.96 -17.47 -6.60
N ASN A 343 -12.04 -18.31 -5.56
CA ASN A 343 -10.84 -18.87 -4.92
C ASN A 343 -9.90 -19.52 -5.93
N GLU A 344 -8.61 -19.23 -5.82
CA GLU A 344 -7.54 -19.78 -6.66
C GLU A 344 -7.71 -19.55 -8.18
N SER A 345 -8.56 -18.60 -8.58
CA SER A 345 -8.82 -18.26 -9.97
C SER A 345 -8.51 -16.80 -10.27
N LYS A 346 -8.11 -16.54 -11.51
CA LYS A 346 -8.00 -15.18 -12.06
C LYS A 346 -9.33 -14.62 -12.56
N TRP A 347 -10.34 -15.48 -12.69
CA TRP A 347 -11.69 -15.07 -13.05
C TRP A 347 -12.43 -14.51 -11.85
N PHE A 348 -13.30 -13.54 -12.11
CA PHE A 348 -14.22 -12.98 -11.14
C PHE A 348 -15.55 -12.63 -11.82
N ALA A 349 -16.62 -12.51 -11.04
CA ALA A 349 -17.85 -11.87 -11.50
C ALA A 349 -17.86 -10.40 -11.07
N PHE A 350 -18.50 -9.52 -11.82
CA PHE A 350 -18.69 -8.14 -11.40
C PHE A 350 -20.13 -7.66 -11.58
N ALA A 351 -20.49 -6.65 -10.80
CA ALA A 351 -21.68 -5.83 -11.00
C ALA A 351 -21.29 -4.36 -10.88
N THR A 352 -21.96 -3.51 -11.65
CA THR A 352 -21.79 -2.06 -11.65
C THR A 352 -23.14 -1.36 -11.52
N GLY A 353 -23.17 -0.29 -10.75
CA GLY A 353 -24.28 0.66 -10.66
C GLY A 353 -23.76 2.07 -10.87
N VAL A 354 -24.37 2.81 -11.79
CA VAL A 354 -24.02 4.21 -12.07
C VAL A 354 -25.27 5.07 -11.98
N TYR A 355 -25.14 6.21 -11.32
CA TYR A 355 -26.12 7.29 -11.33
C TYR A 355 -25.46 8.55 -11.88
N ASP A 356 -26.09 9.14 -12.89
CA ASP A 356 -25.74 10.45 -13.42
C ASP A 356 -26.91 11.43 -13.24
N TRP A 357 -26.57 12.66 -12.88
CA TRP A 357 -27.42 13.83 -13.01
C TRP A 357 -26.60 14.91 -13.72
N ASN A 358 -27.14 15.48 -14.79
CA ASN A 358 -26.49 16.56 -15.52
C ASN A 358 -27.54 17.54 -16.01
N GLN A 359 -27.41 18.81 -15.64
CA GLN A 359 -28.38 19.85 -15.96
C GLN A 359 -28.46 20.17 -17.47
N PHE A 360 -27.42 19.85 -18.24
CA PHE A 360 -27.27 20.25 -19.64
C PHE A 360 -27.37 19.08 -20.64
N LYS A 361 -27.59 17.86 -20.15
CA LYS A 361 -27.91 16.71 -21.00
C LYS A 361 -29.39 16.73 -21.40
N ASP A 362 -29.72 15.99 -22.46
CA ASP A 362 -31.08 15.89 -22.98
C ASP A 362 -32.01 15.05 -22.08
N TRP A 363 -31.42 14.31 -21.12
CA TRP A 363 -32.07 13.62 -20.00
C TRP A 363 -31.80 14.32 -18.66
N ASN A 364 -32.72 14.15 -17.70
CA ASN A 364 -32.57 14.74 -16.36
C ASN A 364 -31.71 13.86 -15.44
N HIS A 365 -31.95 12.54 -15.48
CA HIS A 365 -31.23 11.54 -14.69
C HIS A 365 -30.96 10.30 -15.52
N ARG A 366 -29.85 9.62 -15.26
CA ARG A 366 -29.51 8.35 -15.91
C ARG A 366 -29.09 7.33 -14.86
N LEU A 367 -29.67 6.14 -14.93
CA LEU A 367 -29.28 4.97 -14.14
C LEU A 367 -28.72 3.91 -15.06
N GLN A 368 -27.60 3.31 -14.67
CA GLN A 368 -27.00 2.19 -15.39
C GLN A 368 -26.75 1.05 -14.41
N PHE A 369 -27.16 -0.15 -14.79
CA PHE A 369 -26.87 -1.38 -14.06
C PHE A 369 -26.28 -2.40 -15.00
N GLY A 370 -25.09 -2.89 -14.68
CA GLY A 370 -24.41 -3.87 -15.53
C GLY A 370 -23.74 -4.97 -14.74
N GLY A 371 -23.36 -6.02 -15.45
CA GLY A 371 -22.64 -7.12 -14.84
C GLY A 371 -22.17 -8.14 -15.86
N GLY A 372 -21.23 -8.99 -15.43
CA GLY A 372 -20.65 -10.02 -16.26
C GLY A 372 -19.38 -10.63 -15.67
N PRO A 373 -18.64 -11.42 -16.45
CA PRO A 373 -17.34 -11.93 -16.06
C PRO A 373 -16.23 -10.87 -16.20
N GLY A 374 -15.22 -11.00 -15.35
CA GLY A 374 -13.96 -10.29 -15.45
C GLY A 374 -12.77 -11.23 -15.26
N TYR A 375 -11.61 -10.75 -15.66
CA TYR A 375 -10.36 -11.51 -15.58
C TYR A 375 -9.21 -10.62 -15.11
N GLN A 376 -8.49 -11.09 -14.09
CA GLN A 376 -7.30 -10.42 -13.55
C GLN A 376 -6.05 -10.89 -14.30
N PHE A 377 -5.57 -10.09 -15.25
CA PHE A 377 -4.39 -10.41 -16.04
C PHE A 377 -3.11 -10.31 -15.20
N ILE A 378 -2.94 -9.19 -14.48
CA ILE A 378 -1.76 -8.87 -13.67
C ILE A 378 -2.21 -8.31 -12.32
N LYS A 379 -1.68 -8.84 -11.22
CA LYS A 379 -1.87 -8.29 -9.87
C LYS A 379 -0.55 -8.41 -9.12
N THR A 380 0.13 -7.28 -8.96
CA THR A 380 1.44 -7.15 -8.29
C THR A 380 1.49 -5.80 -7.57
N ASP A 381 2.52 -5.58 -6.74
CA ASP A 381 2.70 -4.29 -6.05
C ASP A 381 2.94 -3.12 -7.02
N GLN A 382 3.45 -3.39 -8.23
CA GLN A 382 3.74 -2.36 -9.23
C GLN A 382 2.62 -2.18 -10.25
N TRP A 383 1.96 -3.27 -10.64
CA TRP A 383 0.98 -3.28 -11.73
C TRP A 383 -0.28 -4.04 -11.34
N GLU A 384 -1.41 -3.43 -11.63
CA GLU A 384 -2.72 -4.08 -11.65
C GLU A 384 -3.32 -3.93 -13.05
N PHE A 385 -3.76 -5.03 -13.66
CA PHE A 385 -4.47 -5.02 -14.94
C PHE A 385 -5.61 -6.04 -14.90
N SER A 386 -6.83 -5.58 -15.10
CA SER A 386 -8.03 -6.40 -15.20
C SER A 386 -8.90 -6.01 -16.39
N GLY A 387 -9.53 -6.99 -17.01
CA GLY A 387 -10.57 -6.79 -18.01
C GLY A 387 -11.94 -7.23 -17.52
N ARG A 388 -12.99 -6.63 -18.07
CA ARG A 388 -14.39 -6.95 -17.80
C ARG A 388 -15.17 -7.00 -19.10
N THR A 389 -16.16 -7.88 -19.19
CA THR A 389 -17.15 -7.84 -20.26
C THR A 389 -18.51 -8.28 -19.76
N GLY A 390 -19.59 -7.76 -20.33
CA GLY A 390 -20.93 -8.05 -19.84
C GLY A 390 -22.01 -7.28 -20.58
N LEU A 391 -23.14 -7.13 -19.91
CA LEU A 391 -24.29 -6.36 -20.39
C LEU A 391 -24.61 -5.24 -19.40
N THR A 392 -25.12 -4.13 -19.91
CA THR A 392 -25.52 -2.96 -19.13
C THR A 392 -26.92 -2.54 -19.56
N LEU A 393 -27.84 -2.48 -18.60
CA LEU A 393 -29.13 -1.82 -18.74
C LEU A 393 -28.94 -0.33 -18.44
N ILE A 394 -29.42 0.53 -19.33
CA ILE A 394 -29.41 1.99 -19.16
C ILE A 394 -30.85 2.50 -19.14
N THR A 395 -31.16 3.40 -18.21
CA THR A 395 -32.46 4.05 -18.10
C THR A 395 -32.26 5.55 -17.96
N GLU A 396 -32.80 6.30 -18.91
CA GLU A 396 -32.73 7.76 -18.98
C GLU A 396 -34.10 8.35 -18.69
N PHE A 397 -34.20 9.15 -17.64
CA PHE A 397 -35.44 9.74 -17.17
C PHE A 397 -35.58 11.17 -17.67
N GLY A 398 -36.74 11.47 -18.27
CA GLY A 398 -37.06 12.81 -18.74
C GLY A 398 -36.25 13.20 -19.98
N LYS A 399 -35.97 12.23 -20.85
CA LYS A 399 -35.23 12.44 -22.10
C LYS A 399 -36.09 13.19 -23.11
N THR A 400 -35.56 14.31 -23.60
CA THR A 400 -36.18 15.14 -24.63
C THR A 400 -36.37 14.34 -25.92
N GLN A 401 -37.57 14.38 -26.47
CA GLN A 401 -37.89 13.68 -27.72
C GLN A 401 -37.72 14.59 -28.94
N TYR A 402 -37.13 14.05 -30.01
CA TYR A 402 -36.88 14.75 -31.27
C TYR A 402 -37.59 14.07 -32.44
N ASN A 403 -38.07 14.84 -33.40
CA ASN A 403 -38.66 14.34 -34.63
C ASN A 403 -37.58 13.93 -35.65
N ALA A 404 -37.99 13.31 -36.76
CA ALA A 404 -37.07 12.83 -37.81
C ALA A 404 -36.21 13.94 -38.46
N ASN A 405 -36.57 15.21 -38.29
CA ASN A 405 -35.83 16.36 -38.80
C ASN A 405 -34.94 17.01 -37.73
N GLY A 406 -34.82 16.41 -36.54
CA GLY A 406 -34.04 16.93 -35.41
C GLY A 406 -34.72 18.05 -34.61
N GLY A 407 -36.01 18.33 -34.84
CA GLY A 407 -36.77 19.31 -34.07
C GLY A 407 -37.35 18.72 -32.78
N VAL A 408 -37.35 19.49 -31.70
CA VAL A 408 -37.95 19.10 -30.41
C VAL A 408 -39.46 18.85 -30.56
N ILE A 409 -39.95 17.76 -29.96
CA ILE A 409 -41.38 17.43 -29.92
C ILE A 409 -42.02 18.11 -28.71
N PHE A 410 -43.20 18.72 -28.91
CA PHE A 410 -43.96 19.40 -27.85
C PHE A 410 -45.27 18.65 -27.55
N ASN A 411 -45.67 18.66 -26.27
CA ASN A 411 -47.00 18.28 -25.81
C ASN A 411 -48.06 19.29 -26.31
N PRO A 412 -49.35 18.90 -26.34
CA PRO A 412 -50.44 19.83 -26.70
C PRO A 412 -50.53 21.09 -25.83
N ASP A 413 -50.00 21.05 -24.61
CA ASP A 413 -49.93 22.19 -23.68
C ASP A 413 -48.73 23.14 -23.92
N GLY A 414 -47.90 22.85 -24.93
CA GLY A 414 -46.72 23.63 -25.28
C GLY A 414 -45.45 23.27 -24.50
N SER A 415 -45.50 22.32 -23.56
CA SER A 415 -44.30 21.82 -22.88
C SER A 415 -43.49 20.86 -23.77
N VAL A 416 -42.19 20.72 -23.51
CA VAL A 416 -41.33 19.76 -24.24
C VAL A 416 -41.72 18.34 -23.87
N LEU A 417 -41.92 17.47 -24.87
CA LEU A 417 -42.16 16.04 -24.65
C LEU A 417 -40.90 15.39 -24.08
N LYS A 418 -41.06 14.79 -22.90
CA LYS A 418 -40.00 14.10 -22.16
C LYS A 418 -40.48 12.71 -21.78
N ASP A 419 -39.68 11.70 -22.13
CA ASP A 419 -40.00 10.30 -21.87
C ASP A 419 -38.93 9.59 -21.04
N THR A 420 -39.24 8.37 -20.59
CA THR A 420 -38.27 7.44 -20.01
C THR A 420 -37.82 6.47 -21.09
N VAL A 421 -36.52 6.46 -21.39
CA VAL A 421 -35.93 5.58 -22.41
C VAL A 421 -35.12 4.50 -21.72
N VAL A 422 -35.30 3.25 -22.14
CA VAL A 422 -34.55 2.09 -21.65
C VAL A 422 -33.75 1.50 -22.80
N GLY A 423 -32.45 1.34 -22.59
CA GLY A 423 -31.53 0.74 -23.55
C GLY A 423 -30.81 -0.47 -22.96
N LEU A 424 -30.32 -1.33 -23.84
CA LEU A 424 -29.41 -2.42 -23.49
C LEU A 424 -28.11 -2.22 -24.26
N GLU A 425 -26.99 -2.23 -23.54
CA GLU A 425 -25.65 -2.11 -24.11
C GLU A 425 -24.83 -3.36 -23.80
N GLY A 426 -23.94 -3.74 -24.71
CA GLY A 426 -22.81 -4.59 -24.36
C GLY A 426 -21.80 -3.80 -23.53
N SER A 427 -20.87 -4.46 -22.86
CA SER A 427 -19.75 -3.80 -22.20
C SER A 427 -18.44 -4.56 -22.40
N ILE A 428 -17.39 -3.83 -22.71
CA ILE A 428 -16.01 -4.32 -22.76
C ILE A 428 -15.14 -3.27 -22.06
N GLY A 429 -14.51 -3.65 -20.95
CA GLY A 429 -13.75 -2.74 -20.09
C GLY A 429 -12.35 -3.25 -19.79
N ALA A 430 -11.43 -2.31 -19.62
CA ALA A 430 -10.06 -2.54 -19.18
C ALA A 430 -9.65 -1.50 -18.14
N ASP A 431 -9.08 -1.95 -17.02
CA ASP A 431 -8.54 -1.11 -15.96
C ASP A 431 -7.07 -1.45 -15.73
N VAL A 432 -6.21 -0.44 -15.76
CA VAL A 432 -4.77 -0.54 -15.54
C VAL A 432 -4.37 0.45 -14.46
N THR A 433 -3.64 0.00 -13.45
CA THR A 433 -2.97 0.83 -12.45
C THR A 433 -1.48 0.50 -12.42
N TRP A 434 -0.66 1.54 -12.51
CA TRP A 434 0.79 1.48 -12.38
C TRP A 434 1.24 2.29 -11.17
N HIS A 435 1.77 1.61 -10.16
CA HIS A 435 2.44 2.21 -9.02
C HIS A 435 3.90 2.50 -9.41
N ILE A 436 4.14 3.69 -9.97
CA ILE A 436 5.45 4.13 -10.47
C ILE A 436 6.47 4.18 -9.32
N THR A 437 6.04 4.71 -8.17
CA THR A 437 6.81 4.76 -6.92
C THR A 437 5.85 4.62 -5.74
N ALA A 438 6.36 4.62 -4.50
CA ALA A 438 5.50 4.63 -3.31
C ALA A 438 4.62 5.90 -3.21
N GLN A 439 5.01 7.00 -3.86
CA GLN A 439 4.30 8.29 -3.83
C GLN A 439 3.54 8.57 -5.13
N GLN A 440 3.76 7.80 -6.20
CA GLN A 440 3.21 8.07 -7.52
C GLN A 440 2.49 6.86 -8.06
N HIS A 441 1.23 7.06 -8.42
CA HIS A 441 0.49 6.06 -9.17
C HIS A 441 -0.27 6.69 -10.32
N PHE A 442 -0.39 5.92 -11.38
CA PHE A 442 -1.04 6.27 -12.62
C PHE A 442 -2.10 5.23 -12.93
N SER A 443 -3.31 5.64 -13.31
CA SER A 443 -4.39 4.72 -13.64
C SER A 443 -5.08 5.11 -14.93
N ILE A 444 -5.38 4.12 -15.77
CA ILE A 444 -6.18 4.23 -16.98
C ILE A 444 -7.34 3.25 -16.87
N SER A 445 -8.55 3.71 -17.17
CA SER A 445 -9.71 2.85 -17.42
C SER A 445 -10.30 3.19 -18.78
N ASN A 446 -10.63 2.18 -19.59
CA ASN A 446 -11.40 2.39 -20.82
C ASN A 446 -12.54 1.37 -20.90
N TYR A 447 -13.74 1.85 -21.21
CA TYR A 447 -14.94 1.05 -21.34
C TYR A 447 -15.67 1.40 -22.64
N PHE A 448 -15.91 0.38 -23.46
CA PHE A 448 -16.66 0.46 -24.71
C PHE A 448 -18.03 -0.22 -24.55
N TYR A 449 -19.09 0.49 -24.90
CA TYR A 449 -20.47 0.11 -24.75
C TYR A 449 -21.19 0.18 -26.11
N PRO A 450 -21.20 -0.91 -26.91
CA PRO A 450 -22.01 -0.97 -28.12
C PRO A 450 -23.49 -1.11 -27.75
N SER A 451 -24.36 -0.33 -28.38
CA SER A 451 -25.80 -0.46 -28.20
C SER A 451 -26.32 -1.76 -28.83
N LEU A 452 -27.16 -2.46 -28.08
CA LEU A 452 -27.86 -3.68 -28.52
C LEU A 452 -29.33 -3.39 -28.86
N THR A 453 -29.83 -2.21 -28.49
CA THR A 453 -31.19 -1.75 -28.83
C THR A 453 -31.23 -0.85 -30.06
N HIS A 454 -30.15 -0.12 -30.35
CA HIS A 454 -30.04 0.78 -31.49
C HIS A 454 -28.79 0.48 -32.31
N SER A 455 -28.99 0.04 -33.55
CA SER A 455 -27.90 -0.41 -34.42
C SER A 455 -26.97 0.75 -34.80
N GLY A 456 -25.66 0.56 -34.60
CA GLY A 456 -24.62 1.52 -34.99
C GLY A 456 -24.31 2.56 -33.91
N GLU A 457 -25.08 2.62 -32.83
CA GLU A 457 -24.80 3.47 -31.69
C GLU A 457 -23.80 2.79 -30.73
N PHE A 458 -22.88 3.57 -30.18
CA PHE A 458 -21.96 3.12 -29.14
C PHE A 458 -21.49 4.29 -28.27
N ARG A 459 -21.00 3.94 -27.08
CA ARG A 459 -20.33 4.85 -26.18
C ARG A 459 -18.96 4.34 -25.77
N ASN A 460 -17.98 5.22 -25.68
CA ASN A 460 -16.64 4.92 -25.21
C ASN A 460 -16.25 5.89 -24.09
N LEU A 461 -15.96 5.37 -22.91
CA LEU A 461 -15.53 6.13 -21.74
C LEU A 461 -14.07 5.81 -21.42
N THR A 462 -13.21 6.82 -21.48
CA THR A 462 -11.81 6.74 -21.05
C THR A 462 -11.59 7.64 -19.84
N ASN A 463 -11.01 7.10 -18.77
CA ASN A 463 -10.51 7.89 -17.65
C ASN A 463 -9.01 7.66 -17.50
N ILE A 464 -8.29 8.74 -17.26
CA ILE A 464 -6.87 8.72 -16.93
C ILE A 464 -6.69 9.52 -15.65
N SER A 465 -5.89 9.01 -14.72
CA SER A 465 -5.54 9.74 -13.51
C SER A 465 -4.08 9.54 -13.15
N TRP A 466 -3.46 10.62 -12.70
CA TRP A 466 -2.15 10.61 -12.10
C TRP A 466 -2.24 11.24 -10.72
N ILE A 467 -1.73 10.55 -9.71
CA ILE A 467 -1.74 10.99 -8.33
C ILE A 467 -0.31 10.99 -7.79
N HIS A 468 0.07 12.09 -7.14
CA HIS A 468 1.37 12.28 -6.51
C HIS A 468 1.20 12.72 -5.05
N SER A 469 1.56 11.85 -4.11
CA SER A 469 1.57 12.13 -2.68
C SER A 469 2.64 13.17 -2.33
N LEU A 470 2.30 14.10 -1.43
CA LEU A 470 3.17 15.20 -1.02
C LEU A 470 4.00 14.82 0.22
N ASP A 471 5.32 14.93 0.11
CA ASP A 471 6.25 14.53 1.18
C ASP A 471 6.16 15.39 2.45
N TRP A 472 5.75 16.66 2.33
CA TRP A 472 5.72 17.63 3.43
C TRP A 472 4.39 17.67 4.19
N PHE A 473 3.36 16.99 3.69
CA PHE A 473 2.07 16.87 4.37
C PHE A 473 1.46 15.49 4.09
N GLU A 474 1.69 14.58 5.03
CA GLU A 474 1.20 13.21 4.96
C GLU A 474 -0.31 13.18 4.69
N SER A 475 -0.76 12.21 3.89
CA SER A 475 -2.14 12.07 3.38
C SER A 475 -2.57 13.07 2.31
N LEU A 476 -1.82 14.14 2.04
CA LEU A 476 -2.13 15.06 0.95
C LEU A 476 -1.48 14.59 -0.35
N ALA A 477 -2.17 14.75 -1.46
CA ALA A 477 -1.69 14.42 -2.79
C ALA A 477 -2.21 15.42 -3.82
N LEU A 478 -1.49 15.56 -4.91
CA LEU A 478 -1.96 16.25 -6.10
C LEU A 478 -2.55 15.21 -7.04
N LYS A 479 -3.70 15.51 -7.64
CA LYS A 479 -4.36 14.65 -8.61
C LYS A 479 -4.60 15.42 -9.89
N PHE A 480 -4.10 14.87 -11.00
CA PHE A 480 -4.49 15.25 -12.34
C PHE A 480 -5.38 14.17 -12.93
N GLY A 481 -6.51 14.56 -13.50
CA GLY A 481 -7.48 13.65 -14.09
C GLY A 481 -7.91 14.11 -15.48
N ILE A 482 -8.08 13.14 -16.39
CA ILE A 482 -8.70 13.31 -17.70
C ILE A 482 -9.86 12.33 -17.81
N ARG A 483 -11.00 12.78 -18.32
CA ARG A 483 -12.16 11.96 -18.68
C ARG A 483 -12.57 12.31 -20.10
N ASN A 484 -12.75 11.30 -20.93
CA ASN A 484 -13.29 11.46 -22.27
C ASN A 484 -14.47 10.49 -22.44
N GLU A 485 -15.64 11.02 -22.70
CA GLU A 485 -16.83 10.25 -23.09
C GLU A 485 -17.15 10.58 -24.54
N TYR A 486 -17.15 9.56 -25.39
CA TYR A 486 -17.63 9.66 -26.75
C TYR A 486 -18.91 8.83 -26.87
N ASP A 487 -20.05 9.47 -27.08
CA ASP A 487 -21.38 8.83 -27.16
C ASP A 487 -22.06 9.24 -28.46
N THR A 488 -22.29 8.29 -29.36
CA THR A 488 -22.91 8.59 -30.66
C THR A 488 -24.41 8.90 -30.57
N SER A 489 -25.07 8.60 -29.45
CA SER A 489 -26.50 8.88 -29.24
C SER A 489 -26.76 10.33 -28.78
N ASP A 490 -25.73 11.00 -28.26
CA ASP A 490 -25.80 12.38 -27.80
C ASP A 490 -25.72 13.38 -28.97
N SER A 491 -26.40 14.52 -28.81
CA SER A 491 -26.34 15.64 -29.78
C SER A 491 -24.94 16.25 -29.92
N ILE A 492 -24.14 16.21 -28.84
CA ILE A 492 -22.72 16.56 -28.82
C ILE A 492 -21.96 15.28 -28.47
N PRO A 493 -21.44 14.54 -29.47
CA PRO A 493 -20.95 13.19 -29.23
C PRO A 493 -19.68 13.08 -28.40
N ASN A 494 -18.94 14.17 -28.14
CA ASN A 494 -17.67 14.12 -27.44
C ASN A 494 -17.63 15.08 -26.26
N GLU A 495 -17.35 14.55 -25.09
CA GLU A 495 -17.17 15.29 -23.85
C GLU A 495 -15.79 15.00 -23.27
N PHE A 496 -14.90 16.00 -23.33
CA PHE A 496 -13.52 15.91 -22.85
C PHE A 496 -13.29 16.85 -21.67
N ASN A 497 -13.04 16.27 -20.50
CA ASN A 497 -12.87 16.99 -19.24
C ASN A 497 -11.49 16.71 -18.66
N TYR A 498 -10.78 17.75 -18.21
CA TYR A 498 -9.55 17.62 -17.43
C TYR A 498 -9.68 18.39 -16.12
N ASN A 499 -9.00 17.93 -15.07
CA ASN A 499 -9.03 18.58 -13.78
C ASN A 499 -7.71 18.41 -13.03
N PHE A 500 -7.42 19.41 -12.22
CA PHE A 500 -6.38 19.37 -11.19
C PHE A 500 -7.05 19.55 -9.83
N SER A 501 -6.69 18.71 -8.86
CA SER A 501 -7.29 18.75 -7.52
C SER A 501 -6.27 18.41 -6.46
N VAL A 502 -6.50 18.94 -5.27
CA VAL A 502 -5.83 18.48 -4.05
C VAL A 502 -6.65 17.33 -3.49
N LEU A 503 -5.99 16.23 -3.17
CA LEU A 503 -6.57 15.00 -2.66
C LEU A 503 -6.08 14.77 -1.23
N TRP A 504 -6.99 14.41 -0.33
CA TRP A 504 -6.67 13.96 1.00
C TRP A 504 -7.09 12.50 1.17
N GLY A 505 -6.10 11.61 1.33
CA GLY A 505 -6.29 10.17 1.52
C GLY A 505 -6.29 9.78 3.00
N PHE A 506 -7.18 8.89 3.41
CA PHE A 506 -7.34 8.51 4.82
C PHE A 506 -7.63 7.03 5.02
#